data_AF-A0A2M9IW82-F1
#
_entry.id   AF-A0A2M9IW82-F1
#
_cell.length_a   1.000
_cell.length_b   1.000
_cell.length_c   1.000
_cell.angle_alpha   90.00
_cell.angle_beta   90.00
_cell.angle_gamma   90.00
#
_symmetry.space_group_name_H-M   'P 1'
#
loop_
_entity.id
_entity.type
_entity.pdbx_description
1 polymer ?
#
loop_
_entity_poly.entity_id
_entity_poly.type
_entity_poly.pdbx_seq_one_letter_code
_entity_poly.pdbx_strand_id
1 'polypeptide(L)'
;MTALDALIPFAQTGRIGAARIGAQLKDVTAALGEPWAHGASIGADGLPYLYAYGSLEIATCQAHCQVIESIAIQTDLPTMEWPTREPGRAATFPGYPTYGDVLRTLAQAGCRWEEYEPLTLEGQCAIRVPASDVILVFEDADEFQLCNASVAQHRPHTCG
;
A
#
# COMPACT_ATOMS: atom_id res chain seq x y z
N MET A 1 -0.65 4.00 -17.45
CA MET A 1 -0.30 3.99 -16.02
C MET A 1 0.31 2.64 -15.73
N THR A 2 1.50 2.60 -15.14
CA THR A 2 2.17 1.38 -14.68
C THR A 2 1.99 1.24 -13.16
N ALA A 3 2.32 0.08 -12.59
CA ALA A 3 2.40 -0.07 -11.13
C ALA A 3 3.35 0.98 -10.52
N LEU A 4 4.46 1.25 -11.21
CA LEU A 4 5.46 2.22 -10.78
C LEU A 4 4.91 3.66 -10.75
N ASP A 5 3.96 4.01 -11.61
CA ASP A 5 3.33 5.33 -11.62
C ASP A 5 2.53 5.60 -10.32
N ALA A 6 2.00 4.55 -9.69
CA ALA A 6 1.35 4.65 -8.38
C ALA A 6 2.35 4.51 -7.22
N LEU A 7 3.36 3.63 -7.38
CA LEU A 7 4.34 3.34 -6.33
C LEU A 7 5.28 4.52 -6.05
N ILE A 8 5.66 5.32 -7.04
CA ILE A 8 6.62 6.42 -6.81
C ILE A 8 6.04 7.55 -5.97
N PRO A 9 4.86 8.12 -6.29
CA PRO A 9 4.23 9.11 -5.41
C PRO A 9 3.99 8.55 -4.01
N PHE A 10 3.63 7.27 -3.92
CA PHE A 10 3.44 6.59 -2.65
C PHE A 10 4.76 6.50 -1.87
N ALA A 11 5.83 6.00 -2.48
CA ALA A 11 7.16 5.94 -1.89
C ALA A 11 7.69 7.32 -1.46
N GLN A 12 7.37 8.39 -2.19
CA GLN A 12 7.79 9.75 -1.84
C GLN A 12 7.03 10.32 -0.64
N THR A 13 5.77 9.94 -0.45
CA THR A 13 4.85 10.69 0.43
C THR A 13 4.16 9.86 1.51
N GLY A 14 4.11 8.54 1.34
CA GLY A 14 3.28 7.62 2.12
C GLY A 14 1.79 7.83 1.84
N ARG A 15 1.42 8.41 0.69
CA ARG A 15 0.05 8.80 0.35
C ARG A 15 -0.37 8.31 -1.03
N ILE A 16 -1.65 8.01 -1.15
CA ILE A 16 -2.33 7.68 -2.41
C ILE A 16 -3.59 8.54 -2.51
N GLY A 17 -3.51 9.63 -3.28
CA GLY A 17 -4.60 10.60 -3.35
C GLY A 17 -4.97 11.13 -1.95
N ALA A 18 -6.22 10.91 -1.53
CA ALA A 18 -6.71 11.29 -0.21
C ALA A 18 -6.26 10.34 0.92
N ALA A 19 -5.83 9.11 0.59
CA ALA A 19 -5.38 8.13 1.56
C ALA A 19 -3.99 8.52 2.08
N ARG A 20 -3.90 8.79 3.38
CA ARG A 20 -2.66 8.98 4.12
C ARG A 20 -2.88 8.55 5.56
N ILE A 21 -1.83 8.11 6.24
CA ILE A 21 -1.90 7.81 7.69
C ILE A 21 -2.51 9.01 8.43
N GLY A 22 -3.48 8.72 9.31
CA GLY A 22 -4.20 9.72 10.09
C GLY A 22 -5.38 10.41 9.39
N ALA A 23 -5.62 10.17 8.09
CA ALA A 23 -6.83 10.66 7.41
C ALA A 23 -8.06 9.82 7.78
N GLN A 24 -9.27 10.35 7.51
CA GLN A 24 -10.52 9.61 7.72
C GLN A 24 -10.89 8.84 6.44
N LEU A 25 -11.40 7.62 6.60
CA LEU A 25 -11.88 6.80 5.48
C LEU A 25 -12.89 7.56 4.59
N LYS A 26 -13.79 8.34 5.18
CA LYS A 26 -14.81 9.11 4.44
C LYS A 26 -14.20 10.06 3.40
N ASP A 27 -13.00 10.58 3.64
CA ASP A 27 -12.32 11.49 2.72
C ASP A 27 -11.79 10.71 1.50
N VAL A 28 -11.38 9.46 1.72
CA VAL A 28 -11.01 8.53 0.65
C VAL A 28 -12.24 8.10 -0.13
N THR A 29 -13.33 7.74 0.55
CA THR A 29 -14.60 7.37 -0.10
C THR A 29 -15.14 8.51 -0.95
N ALA A 30 -15.06 9.75 -0.48
CA ALA A 30 -15.45 10.92 -1.28
C ALA A 30 -14.57 11.11 -2.53
N ALA A 31 -13.31 10.67 -2.49
CA ALA A 31 -12.36 10.83 -3.59
C ALA A 31 -12.37 9.66 -4.59
N LEU A 32 -12.58 8.43 -4.12
CA LEU A 32 -12.44 7.17 -4.88
C LEU A 32 -13.75 6.41 -5.08
N GLY A 33 -14.84 6.83 -4.43
CA GLY A 33 -16.10 6.10 -4.39
C GLY A 33 -16.16 5.12 -3.21
N GLU A 34 -17.18 4.25 -3.20
CA GLU A 34 -17.28 3.20 -2.18
C GLU A 34 -16.20 2.13 -2.37
N PRO A 35 -15.67 1.54 -1.28
CA PRO A 35 -14.77 0.40 -1.35
C PRO A 35 -15.46 -0.79 -2.02
N TRP A 36 -14.70 -1.57 -2.77
CA TRP A 36 -15.22 -2.73 -3.52
C TRP A 36 -15.43 -3.95 -2.62
N ALA A 37 -14.62 -4.05 -1.57
CA ALA A 37 -14.76 -5.05 -0.52
C ALA A 37 -14.31 -4.47 0.82
N HIS A 38 -14.84 -5.00 1.92
CA HIS A 38 -14.42 -4.61 3.26
C HIS A 38 -14.66 -5.74 4.27
N GLY A 39 -13.83 -5.83 5.30
CA GLY A 39 -13.89 -6.92 6.27
C GLY A 39 -12.85 -6.81 7.38
N ALA A 40 -12.97 -7.68 8.40
CA ALA A 40 -11.99 -7.73 9.48
C ALA A 40 -10.71 -8.47 9.05
N SER A 41 -9.55 -7.90 9.36
CA SER A 41 -8.22 -8.50 9.09
C SER A 41 -7.82 -9.53 10.17
N ILE A 42 -8.61 -10.59 10.34
CA ILE A 42 -8.35 -11.80 11.17
C ILE A 42 -8.06 -11.62 12.69
N GLY A 43 -8.94 -12.17 13.54
CA GLY A 43 -8.71 -12.43 14.97
C GLY A 43 -9.83 -11.89 15.89
N ALA A 44 -10.27 -12.69 16.87
CA ALA A 44 -11.34 -12.37 17.84
C ALA A 44 -11.06 -11.15 18.74
N ASP A 45 -9.88 -10.56 18.60
CA ASP A 45 -9.34 -9.52 19.48
C ASP A 45 -9.39 -8.11 18.85
N GLY A 46 -9.97 -7.98 17.64
CA GLY A 46 -10.48 -6.72 17.09
C GLY A 46 -9.44 -5.67 16.74
N LEU A 47 -8.70 -5.84 15.63
CA LEU A 47 -7.91 -4.81 14.92
C LEU A 47 -7.63 -5.27 13.47
N PRO A 48 -7.26 -4.36 12.53
CA PRO A 48 -8.06 -3.30 11.92
C PRO A 48 -9.13 -3.81 10.92
N TYR A 49 -10.08 -2.95 10.56
CA TYR A 49 -11.04 -3.22 9.47
C TYR A 49 -10.44 -2.75 8.14
N LEU A 50 -10.40 -3.65 7.17
CA LEU A 50 -9.84 -3.44 5.84
C LEU A 50 -10.92 -2.97 4.86
N TYR A 51 -10.54 -2.05 3.99
CA TYR A 51 -11.34 -1.54 2.88
C TYR A 51 -10.49 -1.60 1.62
N ALA A 52 -10.93 -2.39 0.64
CA ALA A 52 -10.22 -2.63 -0.61
C ALA A 52 -10.83 -1.83 -1.76
N TYR A 53 -9.96 -1.22 -2.56
CA TYR A 53 -10.25 -0.51 -3.80
C TYR A 53 -9.44 -1.15 -4.94
N GLY A 54 -9.63 -2.46 -5.15
CA GLY A 54 -8.77 -3.25 -6.03
C GLY A 54 -7.46 -3.59 -5.33
N SER A 55 -6.33 -3.27 -5.96
CA SER A 55 -4.99 -3.48 -5.40
C SER A 55 -4.62 -2.51 -4.27
N LEU A 56 -5.42 -1.47 -4.03
CA LEU A 56 -5.25 -0.56 -2.89
C LEU A 56 -6.05 -1.06 -1.69
N GLU A 57 -5.38 -1.32 -0.58
CA GLU A 57 -5.99 -1.71 0.69
C GLU A 57 -5.74 -0.65 1.76
N ILE A 58 -6.79 -0.33 2.51
CA ILE A 58 -6.75 0.65 3.59
C ILE A 58 -7.24 -0.03 4.86
N ALA A 59 -6.39 -0.08 5.88
CA ALA A 59 -6.79 -0.51 7.20
C ALA A 59 -7.07 0.71 8.09
N THR A 60 -8.17 0.64 8.82
CA THR A 60 -8.60 1.73 9.71
C THR A 60 -8.78 1.24 11.14
N CYS A 61 -8.70 2.17 12.08
CA CYS A 61 -9.10 1.93 13.45
C CYS A 61 -10.55 1.42 13.50
N GLN A 62 -10.70 0.17 13.94
CA GLN A 62 -11.98 -0.53 14.00
C GLN A 62 -12.88 -0.01 15.13
N ALA A 63 -12.27 0.59 16.17
CA ALA A 63 -12.95 0.88 17.42
C ALA A 63 -14.01 1.98 17.29
N HIS A 64 -13.83 3.04 16.49
CA HIS A 64 -14.90 4.04 16.26
C HIS A 64 -14.64 5.08 15.16
N CYS A 65 -13.39 5.52 14.96
CA CYS A 65 -13.11 6.77 14.25
C CYS A 65 -12.79 6.62 12.76
N GLN A 66 -12.58 5.38 12.27
CA GLN A 66 -12.20 5.07 10.88
C GLN A 66 -11.00 5.90 10.38
N VAL A 67 -10.08 6.24 11.29
CA VAL A 67 -8.81 6.84 10.94
C VAL A 67 -7.92 5.78 10.32
N ILE A 68 -7.25 6.13 9.22
CA ILE A 68 -6.35 5.25 8.47
C ILE A 68 -5.09 4.98 9.29
N GLU A 69 -4.85 3.70 9.58
CA GLU A 69 -3.70 3.19 10.32
C GLU A 69 -2.69 2.47 9.42
N SER A 70 -3.13 1.93 8.28
CA SER A 70 -2.21 1.45 7.25
C SER A 70 -2.78 1.59 5.84
N ILE A 71 -1.88 1.67 4.89
CA ILE A 71 -2.15 1.72 3.45
C ILE A 71 -1.22 0.70 2.81
N ALA A 72 -1.78 -0.17 1.96
CA ALA A 72 -1.02 -1.15 1.21
C ALA A 72 -1.42 -1.14 -0.27
N ILE A 73 -0.44 -1.41 -1.13
CA ILE A 73 -0.62 -1.71 -2.55
C ILE A 73 -0.18 -3.15 -2.75
N GLN A 74 -1.11 -4.02 -3.12
CA GLN A 74 -0.83 -5.42 -3.48
C GLN A 74 -0.38 -5.50 -4.94
N THR A 75 0.83 -6.00 -5.17
CA THR A 75 1.46 -6.08 -6.50
C THR A 75 1.77 -7.51 -6.94
N ASP A 76 1.37 -8.49 -6.13
CA ASP A 76 1.53 -9.94 -6.29
C ASP A 76 0.46 -10.59 -7.19
N LEU A 77 -0.33 -9.79 -7.90
CA LEU A 77 -1.31 -10.24 -8.88
C LEU A 77 -0.82 -9.97 -10.31
N PRO A 78 -1.14 -10.83 -11.31
CA PRO A 78 -0.73 -10.60 -12.70
C PRO A 78 -1.25 -9.28 -13.28
N THR A 79 -2.36 -8.81 -12.74
CA THR A 79 -2.96 -7.54 -13.10
C THR A 79 -3.38 -6.84 -11.82
N MET A 80 -2.90 -5.62 -11.66
CA MET A 80 -3.32 -4.73 -10.60
C MET A 80 -4.55 -3.95 -11.05
N GLU A 81 -5.47 -3.73 -10.12
CA GLU A 81 -6.69 -2.95 -10.33
C GLU A 81 -6.63 -1.68 -9.49
N TRP A 82 -6.99 -0.55 -10.09
CA TRP A 82 -6.95 0.74 -9.42
C TRP A 82 -8.26 1.50 -9.59
N PRO A 83 -8.74 2.18 -8.52
CA PRO A 83 -10.01 2.88 -8.58
C PRO A 83 -9.90 4.04 -9.56
N THR A 84 -10.96 4.21 -10.37
CA THR A 84 -11.13 5.38 -11.22
C THR A 84 -12.33 6.17 -10.76
N ARG A 85 -12.44 7.43 -11.22
CA ARG A 85 -13.62 8.25 -10.95
C ARG A 85 -14.87 7.78 -11.71
N GLU A 86 -14.72 6.87 -12.66
CA GLU A 86 -15.84 6.30 -13.40
C GLU A 86 -16.43 5.11 -12.59
N PRO A 87 -17.70 5.19 -12.15
CA PRO A 87 -18.31 4.09 -11.40
C PRO A 87 -18.29 2.78 -12.17
N GLY A 88 -17.86 1.70 -11.53
CA GLY A 88 -17.80 0.36 -12.12
C GLY A 88 -16.62 0.12 -13.07
N ARG A 89 -15.66 1.06 -13.15
CA ARG A 89 -14.46 0.91 -13.99
C ARG A 89 -13.18 0.97 -13.15
N ALA A 90 -12.34 -0.05 -13.33
CA ALA A 90 -10.97 -0.08 -12.83
C ALA A 90 -9.99 0.28 -13.94
N ALA A 91 -8.94 1.02 -13.61
CA ALA A 91 -7.74 1.06 -14.43
C ALA A 91 -6.93 -0.19 -14.10
N THR A 92 -6.43 -0.88 -15.12
CA THR A 92 -5.61 -2.07 -14.94
C THR A 92 -4.21 -1.86 -15.48
N PHE A 93 -3.24 -2.49 -14.83
CA PHE A 93 -1.85 -2.49 -15.26
C PHE A 93 -1.13 -3.77 -14.82
N PRO A 94 -0.02 -4.13 -15.48
CA PRO A 94 0.76 -5.31 -15.09
C PRO A 94 1.23 -5.19 -13.63
N GLY A 95 1.10 -6.27 -12.87
CA GLY A 95 1.74 -6.42 -11.56
C GLY A 95 3.17 -6.94 -11.68
N TYR A 96 3.71 -7.45 -10.57
CA TYR A 96 5.06 -8.01 -10.47
C TYR A 96 6.19 -7.10 -10.95
N PRO A 97 6.25 -5.81 -10.55
CA PRO A 97 7.40 -4.99 -10.91
C PRO A 97 8.67 -5.59 -10.30
N THR A 98 9.72 -5.72 -11.11
CA THR A 98 10.97 -6.35 -10.66
C THR A 98 11.71 -5.45 -9.68
N TYR A 99 12.54 -6.06 -8.84
CA TYR A 99 13.42 -5.36 -7.91
C TYR A 99 14.28 -4.30 -8.63
N GLY A 100 14.89 -4.67 -9.77
CA GLY A 100 15.70 -3.77 -10.58
C GLY A 100 14.92 -2.57 -11.12
N ASP A 101 13.68 -2.77 -11.56
CA ASP A 101 12.82 -1.68 -12.05
C ASP A 101 12.39 -0.75 -10.92
N VAL A 102 12.03 -1.29 -9.77
CA VAL A 102 11.67 -0.49 -8.59
C VAL A 102 12.84 0.37 -8.13
N LEU A 103 14.04 -0.22 -7.94
CA LEU A 103 15.22 0.53 -7.50
C LEU A 103 15.62 1.63 -8.49
N ARG A 104 15.59 1.31 -9.79
CA ARG A 104 15.87 2.28 -10.85
C ARG A 104 14.92 3.46 -10.80
N THR A 105 13.63 3.19 -10.61
CA THR A 105 12.60 4.22 -10.60
C THR A 105 12.68 5.07 -9.33
N LEU A 106 12.95 4.47 -8.16
CA LEU A 106 13.25 5.20 -6.93
C LEU A 106 14.45 6.14 -7.10
N ALA A 107 15.54 5.66 -7.71
CA ALA A 107 16.73 6.46 -7.96
C ALA A 107 16.44 7.64 -8.91
N GLN A 108 15.69 7.40 -9.98
CA GLN A 108 15.26 8.46 -10.91
C GLN A 108 14.37 9.51 -10.23
N ALA A 109 13.55 9.09 -9.28
CA ALA A 109 12.68 9.97 -8.49
C ALA A 109 13.41 10.67 -7.32
N GLY A 110 14.72 10.41 -7.13
CA GLY A 110 15.50 10.95 -6.02
C GLY A 110 15.14 10.35 -4.66
N CYS A 111 14.42 9.23 -4.62
CA CYS A 111 14.05 8.53 -3.40
C CYS A 111 15.23 7.73 -2.87
N ARG A 112 15.74 8.11 -1.69
CA ARG A 112 16.67 7.27 -0.94
C ARG A 112 15.91 6.13 -0.30
N TRP A 113 16.54 4.96 -0.25
CA TRP A 113 16.03 3.77 0.39
C TRP A 113 17.15 3.10 1.19
N GLU A 114 16.75 2.26 2.14
CA GLU A 114 17.62 1.42 2.95
C GLU A 114 17.05 0.01 3.05
N GLU A 115 17.91 -0.98 3.27
CA GLU A 115 17.48 -2.35 3.57
C GLU A 115 16.66 -2.35 4.87
N TYR A 116 15.57 -3.11 4.88
CA TYR A 116 14.68 -3.22 6.02
C TYR A 116 14.72 -4.64 6.60
N GLU A 117 15.78 -4.88 7.38
CA GLU A 117 16.08 -6.15 8.04
C GLU A 117 14.88 -6.85 8.71
N PRO A 118 13.93 -6.17 9.38
CA PRO A 118 12.82 -6.86 10.04
C PRO A 118 11.93 -7.70 9.12
N LEU A 119 11.93 -7.42 7.81
CA LEU A 119 11.18 -8.17 6.80
C LEU A 119 12.09 -8.73 5.69
N THR A 120 13.40 -8.82 5.93
CA THR A 120 14.33 -9.51 5.04
C THR A 120 14.58 -10.91 5.59
N LEU A 121 14.17 -11.94 4.84
CA LEU A 121 14.17 -13.35 5.24
C LEU A 121 14.66 -14.24 4.07
N GLU A 122 14.78 -15.54 4.27
CA GLU A 122 15.11 -16.45 3.16
C GLU A 122 13.99 -16.42 2.09
N GLY A 123 14.34 -16.07 0.85
CA GLY A 123 13.38 -15.93 -0.26
C GLY A 123 12.60 -14.61 -0.29
N GLN A 124 12.89 -13.66 0.61
CA GLN A 124 12.21 -12.36 0.67
C GLN A 124 13.19 -11.24 1.05
N CYS A 125 13.11 -10.09 0.41
CA CYS A 125 13.83 -8.90 0.87
C CYS A 125 12.86 -7.73 1.03
N ALA A 126 13.22 -6.80 1.92
CA ALA A 126 12.47 -5.58 2.10
C ALA A 126 13.40 -4.36 2.08
N ILE A 127 12.90 -3.27 1.51
CA ILE A 127 13.53 -1.95 1.61
C ILE A 127 12.54 -0.96 2.20
N ARG A 128 13.04 0.06 2.88
CA ARG A 128 12.25 1.18 3.39
C ARG A 128 12.67 2.46 2.71
N VAL A 129 11.72 3.34 2.45
CA VAL A 129 11.97 4.73 2.04
C VAL A 129 11.83 5.63 3.28
N PRO A 130 12.92 6.09 3.91
CA PRO A 130 12.85 6.78 5.21
C PRO A 130 12.06 8.09 5.22
N ALA A 131 11.89 8.72 4.04
CA ALA A 131 11.14 9.97 3.93
C ALA A 131 9.63 9.79 4.15
N SER A 132 9.11 8.59 3.92
CA SER A 132 7.67 8.27 3.93
C SER A 132 7.31 7.07 4.79
N ASP A 133 8.31 6.33 5.28
CA ASP A 133 8.16 5.05 5.97
C ASP A 133 7.49 3.96 5.13
N VAL A 134 7.40 4.15 3.81
CA VAL A 134 6.94 3.09 2.91
C VAL A 134 7.96 1.97 2.90
N ILE A 135 7.47 0.77 3.18
CA ILE A 135 8.20 -0.48 3.08
C ILE A 135 7.76 -1.18 1.80
N LEU A 136 8.73 -1.60 1.00
CA LEU A 136 8.53 -2.37 -0.22
C LEU A 136 9.10 -3.77 0.03
N VAL A 137 8.25 -4.79 -0.13
CA VAL A 137 8.59 -6.19 0.10
C VAL A 137 8.63 -6.91 -1.25
N PHE A 138 9.68 -7.69 -1.44
CA PHE A 138 9.92 -8.46 -2.66
C PHE A 138 10.10 -9.93 -2.31
N GLU A 139 9.55 -10.81 -3.15
CA GLU A 139 9.65 -12.26 -3.01
C GLU A 139 10.38 -12.87 -4.20
N ASP A 140 11.09 -13.97 -3.95
CA ASP A 140 11.82 -14.71 -4.98
C ASP A 140 10.87 -15.64 -5.75
N ALA A 141 10.60 -15.27 -7.01
CA ALA A 141 9.78 -16.04 -7.95
C ALA A 141 10.52 -16.44 -9.23
N ASP A 142 11.82 -16.10 -9.35
CA ASP A 142 12.81 -16.34 -10.44
C ASP A 142 13.74 -15.10 -10.56
N GLU A 143 13.15 -13.92 -10.37
CA GLU A 143 13.78 -12.62 -10.08
C GLU A 143 12.96 -12.00 -8.94
N PHE A 144 13.58 -11.31 -7.99
CA PHE A 144 12.83 -10.66 -6.91
C PHE A 144 11.77 -9.71 -7.47
N GLN A 145 10.50 -10.00 -7.18
CA GLN A 145 9.35 -9.23 -7.64
C GLN A 145 8.67 -8.57 -6.44
N LEU A 146 8.24 -7.33 -6.60
CA LEU A 146 7.50 -6.65 -5.56
C LEU A 146 6.17 -7.39 -5.33
N CYS A 147 5.93 -7.82 -4.10
CA CYS A 147 4.64 -8.40 -3.69
C CYS A 147 3.77 -7.36 -2.99
N ASN A 148 4.39 -6.45 -2.22
CA ASN A 148 3.68 -5.46 -1.42
C ASN A 148 4.46 -4.15 -1.30
N ALA A 149 3.74 -3.03 -1.35
CA ALA A 149 4.25 -1.76 -0.84
C ALA A 149 3.27 -1.20 0.20
N SER A 150 3.74 -0.89 1.40
CA SER A 150 2.87 -0.45 2.49
C SER A 150 3.49 0.57 3.41
N VAL A 151 2.64 1.35 4.07
CA VAL A 151 3.00 2.19 5.22
C VAL A 151 1.98 1.95 6.32
N ALA A 152 2.44 1.87 7.56
CA ALA A 152 1.58 1.63 8.71
C ALA A 152 2.02 2.47 9.90
N GLN A 153 1.06 2.83 10.74
CA GLN A 153 1.34 3.48 12.00
C GLN A 153 1.94 2.47 12.98
N HIS A 154 3.17 2.72 13.45
CA HIS A 154 3.87 1.82 14.38
C HIS A 154 3.23 1.71 15.77
N ARG A 155 2.31 2.62 16.11
CA ARG A 155 1.55 2.59 17.37
C ARG A 155 0.06 2.62 17.04
N PRO A 156 -0.75 1.76 17.69
CA PRO A 156 -2.20 1.82 17.54
C PRO A 156 -2.69 3.25 17.77
N HIS A 157 -3.58 3.74 16.92
CA HIS A 157 -4.26 4.99 17.20
C HIS A 157 -5.03 4.82 18.51
N THR A 158 -4.81 5.73 19.47
CA THR A 158 -5.59 5.75 20.70
C THR A 158 -6.90 6.49 20.45
N CYS A 159 -7.98 5.73 20.27
CA CYS A 159 -9.35 6.26 20.29
C CYS A 159 -9.84 6.33 21.74
N GLY A 160 -10.22 7.52 22.20
CA GLY A 160 -10.67 7.77 23.57
C GLY A 160 -10.60 9.23 23.95
#